data_AF-A0A261G0F2-F1
#
_entry.id   AF-A0A261G0F2-F1
#
_cell.length_a   1.000
_cell.length_b   1.000
_cell.length_c   1.000
_cell.angle_alpha   90.00
_cell.angle_beta   90.00
_cell.angle_gamma   90.00
#
_symmetry.space_group_name_H-M   'P 1'
#
loop_
_entity.id
_entity.type
_entity.pdbx_description
1 polymer ?
#
loop_
_entity_poly.entity_id
_entity_poly.type
_entity_poly.pdbx_seq_one_letter_code
_entity_poly.pdbx_strand_id
1 'polypeptide(L)'
;MRKNPATTPGTDQQDGDQQISLQTEQQHAESYDPVLAATGLYMCHLVACALRGVHAENDSKPGGVTWANVYTLAKRNSIEAITWMGLPEHPNEPISDDLRAVWEKSADLTLFRQLNFDAAREEIGRRLLDHGISFMALKGVHTSAYYPQPGMRSMGDNDLLFDMIEPIAQSQQSTVVGSASDIADTSTSSADHTNHTNHNAGYQPQGKTDQEKRSKQEHSAQILFDIMHDLGYTLQETHNGMWEFDRPPQLSFEMFQSIAMPRSAHYRYYRNPWARTVPDDPQSFAEHGCGQMHWPIEDQYLFHLSHMFKHYDEGGGCGIRFAIDEYVFLQAMRDADWQYIGTELETMHLTDFERRVRRVALIAFGGESLRNELTMNRIAQGKVTATAERGVAGNKGGVAGRERGAGEMGGSETRGASGTSADIAADTEATSDNDASSPEDMDFLYFLLTCGIYGNVEFQIAHDLRKAQASGCEDGGSLRYLRRRLFPPYALLISTYPWLEGKPWLVPFMPIYRLVHGLTHNSGKILTELKILIHRR
;
A
#
# COMPACT_ATOMS: atom_id res chain seq x y z
N MET A 1 59.98 13.09 -46.10
CA MET A 1 59.78 11.64 -45.94
C MET A 1 60.04 11.25 -44.50
N ARG A 2 58.99 10.94 -43.72
CA ARG A 2 59.05 10.04 -42.55
C ARG A 2 57.61 9.67 -42.18
N LYS A 3 57.35 8.37 -42.17
CA LYS A 3 56.06 7.72 -41.87
C LYS A 3 55.85 7.71 -40.35
N ASN A 4 54.62 7.97 -39.89
CA ASN A 4 54.15 7.57 -38.57
C ASN A 4 53.54 6.15 -38.67
N PRO A 5 53.77 5.25 -37.70
CA PRO A 5 52.93 4.08 -37.51
C PRO A 5 51.77 4.40 -36.55
N ALA A 6 50.62 3.78 -36.83
CA ALA A 6 49.41 3.84 -36.04
C ALA A 6 49.53 3.01 -34.75
N THR A 7 48.98 3.52 -33.65
CA THR A 7 48.66 2.76 -32.44
C THR A 7 47.15 2.74 -32.24
N THR A 8 46.57 1.54 -32.26
CA THR A 8 45.18 1.22 -31.91
C THR A 8 44.96 1.38 -30.39
N PRO A 9 43.85 1.99 -29.93
CA PRO A 9 43.41 1.91 -28.55
C PRO A 9 42.39 0.77 -28.39
N GLY A 10 42.65 -0.16 -27.47
CA GLY A 10 41.68 -1.19 -27.12
C GLY A 10 42.33 -2.26 -26.26
N THR A 11 42.11 -2.16 -24.94
CA THR A 11 41.89 -3.28 -23.99
C THR A 11 41.80 -2.80 -22.54
N ASP A 12 42.39 -1.67 -22.16
CA ASP A 12 42.51 -1.31 -20.72
C ASP A 12 41.25 -0.71 -20.08
N GLN A 13 40.26 -0.30 -20.86
CA GLN A 13 39.06 0.39 -20.34
C GLN A 13 37.92 -0.57 -19.97
N GLN A 14 37.92 -1.81 -20.49
CA GLN A 14 36.91 -2.83 -20.16
C GLN A 14 37.23 -3.59 -18.86
N ASP A 15 38.51 -3.81 -18.54
CA ASP A 15 38.92 -4.46 -17.28
C ASP A 15 38.73 -3.54 -16.07
N GLY A 16 38.90 -2.23 -16.23
CA GLY A 16 38.69 -1.23 -15.18
C GLY A 16 37.21 -1.06 -14.77
N ASP A 17 36.30 -1.03 -15.74
CA ASP A 17 34.86 -0.93 -15.48
C ASP A 17 34.29 -2.22 -14.84
N GLN A 18 34.80 -3.40 -15.23
CA GLN A 18 34.44 -4.66 -14.55
C GLN A 18 34.99 -4.74 -13.12
N GLN A 19 36.21 -4.27 -12.87
CA GLN A 19 36.77 -4.24 -11.50
C GLN A 19 36.05 -3.24 -10.59
N ILE A 20 35.63 -2.08 -11.11
CA ILE A 20 34.87 -1.08 -10.34
C ILE A 20 33.43 -1.55 -10.09
N SER A 21 32.77 -2.19 -11.06
CA SER A 21 31.48 -2.86 -10.88
C SER A 21 31.56 -3.97 -9.82
N LEU A 22 32.57 -4.84 -9.90
CA LEU A 22 32.78 -5.92 -8.92
C LEU A 22 33.13 -5.42 -7.51
N GLN A 23 33.89 -4.32 -7.39
CA GLN A 23 34.20 -3.70 -6.09
C GLN A 23 32.99 -2.98 -5.49
N THR A 24 32.14 -2.36 -6.32
CA THR A 24 30.90 -1.70 -5.86
C THR A 24 29.84 -2.75 -5.47
N GLU A 25 29.75 -3.87 -6.18
CA GLU A 25 28.91 -5.03 -5.84
C GLU A 25 29.37 -5.75 -4.56
N GLN A 26 30.69 -5.92 -4.37
CA GLN A 26 31.24 -6.48 -3.12
C GLN A 26 31.02 -5.54 -1.92
N GLN A 27 31.13 -4.23 -2.11
CA GLN A 27 30.85 -3.25 -1.05
C GLN A 27 29.36 -3.16 -0.68
N HIS A 28 28.43 -3.35 -1.62
CA HIS A 28 26.99 -3.41 -1.33
C HIS A 28 26.60 -4.67 -0.55
N ALA A 29 27.13 -5.85 -0.92
CA ALA A 29 26.84 -7.13 -0.28
C ALA A 29 27.38 -7.25 1.16
N GLU A 30 28.44 -6.52 1.52
CA GLU A 30 29.02 -6.49 2.88
C GLU A 30 28.23 -5.62 3.87
N SER A 31 27.20 -4.88 3.43
CA SER A 31 26.43 -3.95 4.28
C SER A 31 25.20 -4.56 4.97
N TYR A 32 24.82 -5.79 4.61
CA TYR A 32 23.60 -6.46 5.11
C TYR A 32 23.91 -7.50 6.17
N ASP A 33 23.01 -7.63 7.16
CA ASP A 33 23.06 -8.75 8.09
C ASP A 33 22.62 -10.03 7.33
N PRO A 34 23.53 -11.00 7.12
CA PRO A 34 23.24 -12.16 6.29
C PRO A 34 22.17 -13.07 6.91
N VAL A 35 22.10 -13.16 8.25
CA VAL A 35 21.10 -13.97 8.94
C VAL A 35 19.74 -13.29 8.85
N LEU A 36 19.69 -11.96 8.99
CA LEU A 36 18.45 -11.20 8.85
C LEU A 36 17.91 -11.24 7.41
N ALA A 37 18.78 -11.08 6.40
CA ALA A 37 18.43 -11.20 4.99
C ALA A 37 17.84 -12.59 4.69
N ALA A 38 18.54 -13.65 5.12
CA ALA A 38 18.08 -15.02 4.94
C ALA A 38 16.76 -15.31 5.69
N THR A 39 16.61 -14.78 6.90
CA THR A 39 15.35 -14.87 7.67
C THR A 39 14.20 -14.20 6.92
N GLY A 40 14.44 -13.02 6.34
CA GLY A 40 13.44 -12.28 5.58
C GLY A 40 13.01 -12.99 4.30
N LEU A 41 13.94 -13.57 3.54
CA LEU A 41 13.61 -14.34 2.34
C LEU A 41 12.85 -15.63 2.68
N TYR A 42 13.24 -16.33 3.75
CA TYR A 42 12.48 -17.50 4.21
C TYR A 42 11.08 -17.12 4.72
N MET A 43 10.94 -15.99 5.40
CA MET A 43 9.63 -15.44 5.76
C MET A 43 8.77 -15.13 4.53
N CYS A 44 9.36 -14.58 3.46
CA CYS A 44 8.67 -14.38 2.19
C CYS A 44 8.24 -15.70 1.53
N HIS A 45 9.05 -16.77 1.64
CA HIS A 45 8.66 -18.11 1.20
C HIS A 45 7.38 -18.60 1.91
N LEU A 46 7.32 -18.47 3.25
CA LEU A 46 6.10 -18.83 4.00
C LEU A 46 4.88 -18.01 3.56
N VAL A 47 5.06 -16.71 3.34
CA VAL A 47 3.99 -15.85 2.80
C VAL A 47 3.57 -16.33 1.40
N ALA A 48 4.52 -16.66 0.54
CA ALA A 48 4.23 -17.15 -0.82
C ALA A 48 3.41 -18.46 -0.79
N CYS A 49 3.77 -19.40 0.09
CA CYS A 49 3.02 -20.62 0.37
C CYS A 49 1.59 -20.31 0.83
N ALA A 50 1.45 -19.46 1.87
CA ALA A 50 0.15 -19.10 2.41
C ALA A 50 -0.76 -18.45 1.36
N LEU A 51 -0.24 -17.51 0.57
CA LEU A 51 -0.98 -16.86 -0.53
C LEU A 51 -1.46 -17.85 -1.62
N ARG A 52 -0.92 -19.06 -1.65
CA ARG A 52 -1.27 -20.13 -2.61
C ARG A 52 -2.12 -21.20 -1.97
N GLY A 53 -2.48 -21.04 -0.69
CA GLY A 53 -3.26 -22.02 0.06
C GLY A 53 -2.50 -23.34 0.28
N VAL A 54 -1.16 -23.29 0.29
CA VAL A 54 -0.31 -24.45 0.54
C VAL A 54 0.59 -24.21 1.75
N HIS A 55 1.00 -25.29 2.40
CA HIS A 55 2.06 -25.28 3.40
C HIS A 55 3.42 -25.42 2.73
N ALA A 56 4.47 -24.88 3.35
CA ALA A 56 5.83 -25.22 2.95
C ALA A 56 6.04 -26.74 3.03
N GLU A 57 6.66 -27.35 2.02
CA GLU A 57 6.86 -28.80 1.98
C GLU A 57 7.74 -29.28 3.15
N ASN A 58 8.72 -28.47 3.55
CA ASN A 58 9.63 -28.74 4.66
C ASN A 58 10.18 -27.43 5.25
N ASP A 59 11.01 -27.55 6.28
CA ASP A 59 11.63 -26.44 6.98
C ASP A 59 13.09 -26.21 6.57
N SER A 60 13.43 -26.34 5.28
CA SER A 60 14.77 -26.07 4.73
C SER A 60 15.16 -24.59 4.86
N LYS A 61 15.34 -24.15 6.10
CA LYS A 61 15.76 -22.82 6.52
C LYS A 61 17.23 -22.62 6.13
N PRO A 62 17.61 -21.47 5.56
CA PRO A 62 19.01 -21.16 5.33
C PRO A 62 19.84 -21.21 6.63
N GLY A 63 21.14 -21.49 6.52
CA GLY A 63 22.01 -21.65 7.69
C GLY A 63 21.96 -20.46 8.65
N GLY A 64 21.72 -20.73 9.94
CA GLY A 64 21.61 -19.72 11.00
C GLY A 64 20.22 -19.14 11.21
N VAL A 65 19.24 -19.46 10.36
CA VAL A 65 17.84 -19.03 10.53
C VAL A 65 17.11 -19.97 11.48
N THR A 66 16.61 -19.44 12.60
CA THR A 66 15.76 -20.18 13.55
C THR A 66 14.30 -19.76 13.45
N TRP A 67 13.38 -20.59 13.94
CA TRP A 67 11.96 -20.22 14.05
C TRP A 67 11.72 -18.96 14.89
N ALA A 68 12.54 -18.72 15.91
CA ALA A 68 12.46 -17.51 16.71
C ALA A 68 12.83 -16.25 15.91
N ASN A 69 13.83 -16.34 15.02
CA ASN A 69 14.18 -15.25 14.10
C ASN A 69 13.00 -14.93 13.17
N VAL A 70 12.38 -15.95 12.56
CA VAL A 70 11.25 -15.80 11.64
C VAL A 70 10.06 -15.16 12.35
N TYR A 71 9.65 -15.69 13.51
CA TYR A 71 8.54 -15.13 14.27
C TYR A 71 8.80 -13.68 14.71
N THR A 72 10.01 -13.38 15.17
CA THR A 72 10.38 -12.01 15.59
C THR A 72 10.27 -11.03 14.42
N LEU A 73 10.73 -11.43 13.23
CA LEU A 73 10.66 -10.60 12.04
C LEU A 73 9.22 -10.46 11.53
N ALA A 74 8.43 -11.54 11.55
CA ALA A 74 7.02 -11.52 11.18
C ALA A 74 6.23 -10.58 12.10
N LYS A 75 6.49 -10.64 13.42
CA LYS A 75 5.88 -9.76 14.41
C LYS A 75 6.23 -8.30 14.23
N ARG A 76 7.50 -8.00 13.95
CA ARG A 76 7.95 -6.62 13.63
C ARG A 76 7.23 -6.05 12.41
N ASN A 77 6.83 -6.91 11.48
CA ASN A 77 6.12 -6.55 10.26
C ASN A 77 4.59 -6.78 10.33
N SER A 78 4.07 -7.21 11.48
CA SER A 78 2.67 -7.65 11.72
C SER A 78 2.10 -8.55 10.63
N ILE A 79 2.83 -9.61 10.31
CA ILE A 79 2.46 -10.66 9.36
C ILE A 79 2.56 -12.05 10.00
N GLU A 80 2.39 -12.13 11.32
CA GLU A 80 2.42 -13.38 12.07
C GLU A 80 1.39 -14.38 11.54
N ALA A 81 0.17 -13.93 11.27
CA ALA A 81 -0.92 -14.79 10.84
C ALA A 81 -0.68 -15.43 9.47
N ILE A 82 -0.31 -14.64 8.46
CA ILE A 82 -0.02 -15.17 7.12
C ILE A 82 1.23 -16.06 7.10
N THR A 83 2.26 -15.76 7.90
CA THR A 83 3.44 -16.62 8.01
C THR A 83 3.14 -17.92 8.75
N TRP A 84 2.26 -17.89 9.76
CA TRP A 84 1.74 -19.09 10.43
C TRP A 84 1.03 -20.01 9.45
N MET A 85 0.17 -19.45 8.59
CA MET A 85 -0.58 -20.20 7.58
C MET A 85 0.30 -20.86 6.52
N GLY A 86 1.52 -20.37 6.31
CA GLY A 86 2.50 -20.93 5.38
C GLY A 86 3.48 -21.93 5.99
N LEU A 87 3.46 -22.12 7.32
CA LEU A 87 4.38 -23.05 8.01
C LEU A 87 4.26 -24.47 7.45
N PRO A 88 5.36 -25.26 7.46
CA PRO A 88 5.27 -26.67 7.15
C PRO A 88 4.43 -27.42 8.19
N GLU A 89 3.63 -28.37 7.74
CA GLU A 89 2.80 -29.20 8.64
C GLU A 89 3.66 -30.02 9.61
N HIS A 90 4.81 -30.50 9.12
CA HIS A 90 5.75 -31.36 9.83
C HIS A 90 7.18 -30.83 9.69
N PRO A 91 7.58 -29.78 10.44
CA PRO A 91 8.94 -29.26 10.39
C PRO A 91 9.94 -30.31 10.92
N ASN A 92 11.09 -30.48 10.25
CA ASN A 92 12.13 -31.41 10.69
C ASN A 92 12.76 -30.95 12.01
N GLU A 93 12.97 -29.64 12.16
CA GLU A 93 13.34 -29.02 13.42
C GLU A 93 12.09 -28.54 14.17
N PRO A 94 11.80 -29.08 15.37
CA PRO A 94 10.57 -28.77 16.08
C PRO A 94 10.55 -27.29 16.51
N ILE A 95 9.44 -26.61 16.18
CA ILE A 95 9.07 -25.35 16.81
C ILE A 95 8.78 -25.64 18.27
N SER A 96 9.41 -24.91 19.21
CA SER A 96 9.13 -25.11 20.63
C SER A 96 7.65 -24.87 20.94
N ASP A 97 7.10 -25.63 21.89
CA ASP A 97 5.67 -25.56 22.25
C ASP A 97 5.25 -24.13 22.62
N ASP A 98 6.10 -23.41 23.37
CA ASP A 98 5.85 -22.01 23.75
C ASP A 98 5.77 -21.09 22.54
N LEU A 99 6.68 -21.23 21.58
CA LEU A 99 6.71 -20.39 20.38
C LEU A 99 5.52 -20.71 19.48
N ARG A 100 5.19 -22.00 19.32
CA ARG A 100 4.02 -22.46 18.56
C ARG A 100 2.74 -21.86 19.11
N ALA A 101 2.51 -21.98 20.42
CA ALA A 101 1.30 -21.47 21.08
C ALA A 101 1.17 -19.95 20.95
N VAL A 102 2.28 -19.20 21.05
CA VAL A 102 2.27 -17.74 20.90
C VAL A 102 2.01 -17.31 19.44
N TRP A 103 2.53 -18.05 18.47
CA TRP A 103 2.34 -17.75 17.05
C TRP A 103 0.92 -18.10 16.60
N GLU A 104 0.41 -19.26 16.97
CA GLU A 104 -0.99 -19.69 16.76
C GLU A 104 -1.96 -18.66 17.34
N LYS A 105 -1.75 -18.27 18.61
CA LYS A 105 -2.57 -17.24 19.26
C LYS A 105 -2.57 -15.91 18.50
N SER A 106 -1.42 -15.53 17.92
CA SER A 106 -1.34 -14.31 17.10
C SER A 106 -2.19 -14.44 15.83
N ALA A 107 -2.17 -15.61 15.17
CA ALA A 107 -2.98 -15.89 14.00
C ALA A 107 -4.49 -15.89 14.33
N ASP A 108 -4.89 -16.57 15.40
CA ASP A 108 -6.27 -16.60 15.89
C ASP A 108 -6.78 -15.20 16.23
N LEU A 109 -5.94 -14.38 16.86
CA LEU A 109 -6.27 -13.00 17.20
C LEU A 109 -6.47 -12.14 15.97
N THR A 110 -5.70 -12.36 14.90
CA THR A 110 -5.90 -11.66 13.62
C THR A 110 -7.25 -11.99 13.02
N LEU A 111 -7.64 -13.28 12.96
CA LEU A 111 -8.96 -13.68 12.47
C LEU A 111 -10.09 -13.12 13.35
N PHE A 112 -9.96 -13.27 14.67
CA PHE A 112 -10.94 -12.74 15.63
C PHE A 112 -11.13 -11.24 15.47
N ARG A 113 -10.04 -10.47 15.31
CA ARG A 113 -10.12 -9.02 15.08
C ARG A 113 -10.84 -8.70 13.78
N GLN A 114 -10.52 -9.39 12.68
CA GLN A 114 -11.21 -9.18 11.41
C GLN A 114 -12.73 -9.36 11.57
N LEU A 115 -13.18 -10.47 12.17
CA LEU A 115 -14.60 -10.73 12.38
C LEU A 115 -15.30 -9.66 13.25
N ASN A 116 -14.64 -9.17 14.30
CA ASN A 116 -15.22 -8.10 15.13
C ASN A 116 -15.28 -6.76 14.38
N PHE A 117 -14.26 -6.45 13.57
CA PHE A 117 -14.27 -5.28 12.72
C PHE A 117 -15.38 -5.35 11.67
N ASP A 118 -15.60 -6.52 11.06
CA ASP A 118 -16.64 -6.74 10.07
C ASP A 118 -18.04 -6.49 10.67
N ALA A 119 -18.33 -7.09 11.83
CA ALA A 119 -19.59 -6.89 12.53
C ALA A 119 -19.79 -5.43 13.00
N ALA A 120 -18.73 -4.78 13.47
CA ALA A 120 -18.79 -3.39 13.89
C ALA A 120 -19.03 -2.44 12.71
N ARG A 121 -18.34 -2.66 11.57
CA ARG A 121 -18.55 -1.89 10.33
C ARG A 121 -19.97 -2.02 9.81
N GLU A 122 -20.55 -3.21 9.86
CA GLU A 122 -21.93 -3.44 9.42
C GLU A 122 -22.92 -2.60 10.25
N GLU A 123 -22.80 -2.60 11.58
CA GLU A 123 -23.69 -1.81 12.44
C GLU A 123 -23.45 -0.29 12.31
N ILE A 124 -22.18 0.16 12.26
CA ILE A 124 -21.84 1.56 12.03
C ILE A 124 -22.40 2.02 10.67
N GLY A 125 -22.13 1.26 9.61
CA GLY A 125 -22.59 1.54 8.26
C GLY A 125 -24.10 1.63 8.18
N ARG A 126 -24.83 0.66 8.73
CA ARG A 126 -26.29 0.68 8.81
C ARG A 126 -26.81 1.95 9.49
N ARG A 127 -26.22 2.35 10.63
CA ARG A 127 -26.60 3.57 11.37
C ARG A 127 -26.33 4.85 10.58
N LEU A 128 -25.24 4.88 9.80
CA LEU A 128 -24.93 6.01 8.91
C LEU A 128 -25.98 6.12 7.78
N LEU A 129 -26.33 5.00 7.16
CA LEU A 129 -27.35 4.96 6.10
C LEU A 129 -28.73 5.39 6.61
N ASP A 130 -29.13 4.96 7.81
CA ASP A 130 -30.38 5.41 8.46
C ASP A 130 -30.48 6.95 8.60
N HIS A 131 -29.34 7.64 8.60
CA HIS A 131 -29.23 9.10 8.69
C HIS A 131 -28.89 9.79 7.37
N GLY A 132 -28.95 9.07 6.24
CA GLY A 132 -28.65 9.64 4.92
C GLY A 132 -27.16 9.89 4.67
N ILE A 133 -26.27 9.27 5.44
CA ILE A 133 -24.82 9.42 5.31
C ILE A 133 -24.27 8.23 4.53
N SER A 134 -23.64 8.52 3.39
CA SER A 134 -22.94 7.49 2.62
C SER A 134 -21.58 7.22 3.22
N PHE A 135 -21.09 5.99 3.08
CA PHE A 135 -19.78 5.61 3.59
C PHE A 135 -19.06 4.66 2.64
N MET A 136 -17.73 4.62 2.75
CA MET A 136 -16.86 3.73 1.99
C MET A 136 -15.72 3.27 2.89
N ALA A 137 -15.39 1.98 2.86
CA ALA A 137 -14.21 1.50 3.54
C ALA A 137 -12.94 1.97 2.83
N LEU A 138 -11.81 2.05 3.51
CA LEU A 138 -10.55 2.47 2.91
C LEU A 138 -9.42 1.50 3.29
N LYS A 139 -8.28 1.70 2.62
CA LYS A 139 -7.00 1.06 2.93
C LYS A 139 -7.15 -0.46 3.08
N GLY A 140 -6.81 -0.96 4.26
CA GLY A 140 -6.66 -2.38 4.54
C GLY A 140 -7.94 -3.19 4.53
N VAL A 141 -9.10 -2.57 4.74
CA VAL A 141 -10.38 -3.25 4.75
C VAL A 141 -10.68 -3.80 3.36
N HIS A 142 -10.55 -2.98 2.31
CA HIS A 142 -10.72 -3.43 0.93
C HIS A 142 -9.67 -4.46 0.54
N THR A 143 -8.40 -4.20 0.82
CA THR A 143 -7.33 -5.13 0.42
C THR A 143 -7.50 -6.51 1.08
N SER A 144 -8.02 -6.58 2.31
CA SER A 144 -8.26 -7.85 3.01
C SER A 144 -9.21 -8.79 2.26
N ALA A 145 -10.16 -8.25 1.49
CA ALA A 145 -11.12 -9.04 0.70
C ALA A 145 -10.48 -9.77 -0.49
N TYR A 146 -9.29 -9.34 -0.92
CA TYR A 146 -8.54 -9.97 -2.01
C TYR A 146 -7.58 -11.06 -1.54
N TYR A 147 -7.33 -11.17 -0.23
CA TYR A 147 -6.51 -12.25 0.30
C TYR A 147 -7.23 -13.60 0.13
N PRO A 148 -6.50 -14.71 -0.14
CA PRO A 148 -7.11 -16.02 -0.40
C PRO A 148 -8.01 -16.56 0.71
N GLN A 149 -7.71 -16.23 1.98
CA GLN A 149 -8.54 -16.63 3.11
C GLN A 149 -8.59 -15.54 4.20
N PRO A 150 -9.70 -15.47 4.98
CA PRO A 150 -9.80 -14.59 6.14
C PRO A 150 -8.69 -14.85 7.17
N GLY A 151 -8.32 -13.81 7.92
CA GLY A 151 -7.32 -13.88 8.99
C GLY A 151 -5.86 -13.82 8.50
N MET A 152 -5.59 -13.73 7.20
CA MET A 152 -4.22 -13.56 6.69
C MET A 152 -3.67 -12.16 6.96
N ARG A 153 -4.47 -11.13 6.70
CA ARG A 153 -4.04 -9.73 6.73
C ARG A 153 -4.31 -9.11 8.10
N SER A 154 -3.24 -8.79 8.84
CA SER A 154 -3.37 -8.06 10.10
C SER A 154 -3.86 -6.63 9.89
N MET A 155 -4.88 -6.23 10.66
CA MET A 155 -5.47 -4.88 10.72
C MET A 155 -5.46 -4.37 12.15
N GLY A 156 -4.98 -3.14 12.35
CA GLY A 156 -4.97 -2.48 13.67
C GLY A 156 -6.18 -1.56 13.85
N ASP A 157 -6.57 -0.91 12.77
CA ASP A 157 -7.60 0.11 12.64
C ASP A 157 -8.51 -0.21 11.44
N ASN A 158 -9.67 0.43 11.40
CA ASN A 158 -10.57 0.42 10.24
C ASN A 158 -10.87 1.84 9.79
N ASP A 159 -10.54 2.11 8.54
CA ASP A 159 -10.67 3.42 7.92
C ASP A 159 -11.99 3.50 7.15
N LEU A 160 -12.82 4.49 7.45
CA LEU A 160 -14.06 4.73 6.72
C LEU A 160 -14.14 6.19 6.26
N LEU A 161 -14.34 6.41 4.97
CA LEU A 161 -14.79 7.70 4.44
C LEU A 161 -16.31 7.80 4.67
N PHE A 162 -16.80 8.93 5.15
CA PHE A 162 -18.23 9.17 5.34
C PHE A 162 -18.59 10.61 4.98
N ASP A 163 -19.73 10.81 4.32
CA ASP A 163 -20.33 12.14 4.16
C ASP A 163 -21.75 12.07 3.58
N MET A 164 -22.43 13.21 3.57
CA MET A 164 -23.60 13.42 2.72
C MET A 164 -23.14 13.79 1.31
N ILE A 165 -23.51 12.98 0.32
CA ILE A 165 -23.03 13.12 -1.06
C ILE A 165 -24.17 13.31 -2.06
N GLU A 166 -23.84 13.88 -3.22
CA GLU A 166 -24.75 14.01 -4.36
C GLU A 166 -24.02 13.71 -5.68
N PRO A 167 -24.73 13.26 -6.73
CA PRO A 167 -24.14 13.06 -8.05
C PRO A 167 -23.53 14.36 -8.60
N ILE A 168 -22.36 14.27 -9.23
CA ILE A 168 -21.76 15.39 -9.94
C ILE A 168 -22.60 15.69 -11.18
N ALA A 169 -23.10 16.93 -11.29
CA ALA A 169 -23.91 17.36 -12.42
C ALA A 169 -23.15 17.20 -13.76
N GLN A 170 -23.86 16.78 -14.82
CA GLN A 170 -23.27 16.56 -16.15
C GLN A 170 -22.52 17.79 -16.70
N SER A 171 -22.95 19.02 -16.35
CA SER A 171 -22.28 20.26 -16.74
C SER A 171 -20.92 20.51 -16.06
N GLN A 172 -20.61 19.77 -14.98
CA GLN A 172 -19.36 19.85 -14.24
C GLN A 172 -18.41 18.67 -14.56
N GLN A 173 -18.84 17.70 -15.36
CA GLN A 173 -18.04 16.50 -15.67
C GLN A 173 -16.87 16.78 -16.62
N SER A 174 -17.00 17.75 -17.53
CA SER A 174 -15.89 18.13 -18.44
C SER A 174 -14.75 18.90 -17.77
N THR A 175 -14.88 19.31 -16.50
CA THR A 175 -13.85 20.08 -15.78
C THR A 175 -13.19 19.32 -14.62
N VAL A 176 -13.65 18.10 -14.31
CA VAL A 176 -13.14 17.28 -13.19
C VAL A 176 -12.14 16.22 -13.65
N VAL A 177 -12.20 15.78 -14.91
CA VAL A 177 -11.10 15.06 -15.56
C VAL A 177 -10.08 16.11 -15.99
N GLY A 178 -8.84 16.01 -15.51
CA GLY A 178 -7.81 17.03 -15.67
C GLY A 178 -7.69 17.55 -17.10
N SER A 179 -7.58 18.88 -17.22
CA SER A 179 -7.29 19.59 -18.46
C SER A 179 -5.95 19.13 -19.06
N ALA A 180 -6.01 18.12 -19.91
CA ALA A 180 -5.03 17.86 -20.95
C ALA A 180 -5.51 18.56 -22.22
N SER A 181 -5.44 19.90 -22.25
CA SER A 181 -5.67 20.64 -23.49
C SER A 181 -5.08 22.05 -23.39
N ASP A 182 -3.78 22.15 -23.62
CA ASP A 182 -3.13 23.36 -24.15
C ASP A 182 -1.93 22.95 -25.02
N ILE A 183 -2.13 22.01 -25.94
CA ILE A 183 -1.29 21.87 -27.14
C ILE A 183 -2.23 21.50 -28.30
N ALA A 184 -2.41 22.43 -29.24
CA ALA A 184 -3.16 22.23 -30.46
C ALA A 184 -2.27 21.68 -31.60
N ASP A 185 -2.92 20.86 -32.44
CA ASP A 185 -2.66 20.52 -33.85
C ASP A 185 -1.49 19.57 -34.19
N THR A 186 -1.61 18.55 -35.06
CA THR A 186 -2.63 18.20 -36.07
C THR A 186 -2.48 16.73 -36.54
N SER A 187 -3.59 16.13 -37.02
CA SER A 187 -3.70 14.97 -37.94
C SER A 187 -3.36 13.58 -37.35
N THR A 188 -4.05 12.46 -37.58
CA THR A 188 -4.94 11.97 -38.66
C THR A 188 -5.87 10.88 -38.10
N SER A 189 -6.97 10.63 -38.81
CA SER A 189 -8.03 9.67 -38.47
C SER A 189 -7.64 8.20 -38.71
N SER A 190 -7.93 7.33 -37.74
CA SER A 190 -8.42 5.97 -38.02
C SER A 190 -9.20 5.44 -36.83
N ALA A 191 -10.49 5.23 -37.05
CA ALA A 191 -11.40 4.58 -36.12
C ALA A 191 -11.15 3.06 -36.15
N ASP A 192 -10.86 2.46 -34.99
CA ASP A 192 -11.51 1.26 -34.46
C ASP A 192 -10.78 0.86 -33.17
N HIS A 193 -11.25 1.30 -32.00
CA HIS A 193 -10.92 0.65 -30.74
C HIS A 193 -12.09 0.76 -29.78
N THR A 194 -12.48 -0.40 -29.26
CA THR A 194 -13.64 -0.67 -28.42
C THR A 194 -13.65 0.16 -27.15
N ASN A 195 -14.69 0.99 -27.01
CA ASN A 195 -15.05 1.75 -25.82
C ASN A 195 -15.19 0.87 -24.57
N HIS A 196 -14.30 1.08 -23.59
CA HIS A 196 -14.55 0.78 -22.19
C HIS A 196 -14.40 2.05 -21.31
N THR A 197 -14.94 3.18 -21.76
CA THR A 197 -15.14 4.34 -20.87
C THR A 197 -16.48 4.18 -20.15
N ASN A 198 -16.48 3.50 -19.01
CA ASN A 198 -17.65 3.43 -18.16
C ASN A 198 -17.80 4.77 -17.41
N HIS A 199 -18.40 5.75 -18.09
CA HIS A 199 -18.77 7.06 -17.55
C HIS A 199 -19.93 6.93 -16.54
N ASN A 200 -19.68 6.36 -15.36
CA ASN A 200 -20.56 6.60 -14.23
C ASN A 200 -20.24 7.98 -13.64
N ALA A 201 -21.27 8.81 -13.53
CA ALA A 201 -21.19 10.12 -12.89
C ALA A 201 -20.73 9.95 -11.44
N GLY A 202 -19.50 10.35 -11.13
CA GLY A 202 -18.98 10.35 -9.78
C GLY A 202 -19.79 11.22 -8.81
N TYR A 203 -19.42 11.20 -7.55
CA TYR A 203 -20.13 11.89 -6.48
C TYR A 203 -19.30 13.03 -5.88
N GLN A 204 -19.96 13.93 -5.16
CA GLN A 204 -19.31 15.00 -4.42
C GLN A 204 -20.03 15.28 -3.10
N PRO A 205 -19.36 15.92 -2.12
CA PRO A 205 -20.03 16.40 -0.91
C PRO A 205 -21.16 17.36 -1.28
N GLN A 206 -22.31 17.16 -0.63
CA GLN A 206 -23.55 17.87 -0.94
C GLN A 206 -23.45 19.37 -0.64
N GLY A 207 -23.93 20.22 -1.56
CA GLY A 207 -24.05 21.66 -1.34
C GLY A 207 -23.61 22.51 -2.53
N LYS A 208 -24.24 23.66 -2.74
CA LYS A 208 -23.99 24.53 -3.91
C LYS A 208 -22.82 25.48 -3.70
N THR A 209 -22.59 25.88 -2.46
CA THR A 209 -21.50 26.78 -2.06
C THR A 209 -20.55 26.08 -1.09
N ASP A 210 -19.31 26.54 -1.00
CA ASP A 210 -18.35 26.01 -0.02
C ASP A 210 -18.86 26.14 1.43
N GLN A 211 -19.68 27.16 1.72
CA GLN A 211 -20.29 27.34 3.04
C GLN A 211 -21.36 26.30 3.32
N GLU A 212 -22.21 25.99 2.35
CA GLU A 212 -23.22 24.93 2.47
C GLU A 212 -22.58 23.56 2.64
N LYS A 213 -21.54 23.27 1.84
CA LYS A 213 -20.77 22.01 1.96
C LYS A 213 -20.19 21.85 3.36
N ARG A 214 -19.51 22.88 3.89
CA ARG A 214 -18.98 22.86 5.26
C ARG A 214 -20.06 22.64 6.31
N SER A 215 -21.19 23.33 6.21
CA SER A 215 -22.29 23.16 7.17
C SER A 215 -22.86 21.74 7.18
N LYS A 216 -22.95 21.08 6.01
CA LYS A 216 -23.40 19.68 5.91
C LYS A 216 -22.36 18.71 6.44
N GLN A 217 -21.08 18.98 6.20
CA GLN A 217 -19.97 18.20 6.76
C GLN A 217 -19.94 18.27 8.29
N GLU A 218 -20.12 19.45 8.87
CA GLU A 218 -20.25 19.62 10.32
C GLU A 218 -21.45 18.84 10.88
N HIS A 219 -22.56 18.84 10.16
CA HIS A 219 -23.76 18.09 10.54
C HIS A 219 -23.54 16.56 10.47
N SER A 220 -22.94 16.05 9.39
CA SER A 220 -22.66 14.62 9.26
C SER A 220 -21.63 14.15 10.30
N ALA A 221 -20.64 14.99 10.65
CA ALA A 221 -19.70 14.71 11.74
C ALA A 221 -20.36 14.62 13.13
N GLN A 222 -21.35 15.49 13.41
CA GLN A 222 -22.10 15.41 14.67
C GLN A 222 -22.92 14.11 14.76
N ILE A 223 -23.59 13.73 13.67
CA ILE A 223 -24.34 12.46 13.60
C ILE A 223 -23.41 11.27 13.82
N LEU A 224 -22.24 11.27 13.17
CA LEU A 224 -21.23 10.23 13.39
C LEU A 224 -20.84 10.14 14.87
N PHE A 225 -20.53 11.27 15.50
CA PHE A 225 -20.14 11.30 16.91
C PHE A 225 -21.22 10.67 17.81
N ASP A 226 -22.49 11.01 17.58
CA ASP A 226 -23.61 10.48 18.35
C ASP A 226 -23.76 8.95 18.13
N ILE A 227 -23.66 8.48 16.88
CA ILE A 227 -23.69 7.05 16.53
C ILE A 227 -22.56 6.29 17.25
N MET A 228 -21.32 6.79 17.14
CA MET A 228 -20.14 6.13 17.71
C MET A 228 -20.24 6.09 19.24
N HIS A 229 -20.67 7.19 19.88
CA HIS A 229 -20.88 7.25 21.32
C HIS A 229 -21.96 6.27 21.79
N ASP A 230 -23.09 6.19 21.09
CA ASP A 230 -24.19 5.24 21.39
C ASP A 230 -23.76 3.78 21.24
N LEU A 231 -22.83 3.50 20.33
CA LEU A 231 -22.22 2.18 20.15
C LEU A 231 -21.11 1.87 21.18
N GLY A 232 -20.83 2.80 22.10
CA GLY A 232 -19.86 2.65 23.18
C GLY A 232 -18.41 2.93 22.78
N TYR A 233 -18.19 3.67 21.69
CA TYR A 233 -16.86 4.16 21.31
C TYR A 233 -16.54 5.48 22.03
N THR A 234 -15.26 5.70 22.29
CA THR A 234 -14.73 6.94 22.87
C THR A 234 -13.85 7.63 21.84
N LEU A 235 -14.12 8.91 21.58
CA LEU A 235 -13.29 9.77 20.72
C LEU A 235 -11.91 9.97 21.35
N GLN A 236 -10.85 9.68 20.61
CA GLN A 236 -9.46 9.87 21.03
C GLN A 236 -8.86 11.16 20.46
N GLU A 237 -8.93 11.31 19.13
CA GLU A 237 -8.32 12.43 18.41
C GLU A 237 -9.22 12.90 17.26
N THR A 238 -9.10 14.18 16.92
CA THR A 238 -9.66 14.76 15.70
C THR A 238 -8.59 15.56 14.97
N HIS A 239 -8.36 15.27 13.70
CA HIS A 239 -7.32 15.91 12.91
C HIS A 239 -7.71 16.03 11.42
N ASN A 240 -7.79 17.24 10.87
CA ASN A 240 -8.00 17.49 9.43
C ASN A 240 -9.16 16.69 8.79
N GLY A 241 -10.28 16.58 9.49
CA GLY A 241 -11.44 15.81 9.02
C GLY A 241 -11.34 14.30 9.23
N MET A 242 -10.32 13.82 9.96
CA MET A 242 -10.25 12.48 10.52
C MET A 242 -10.69 12.52 12.00
N TRP A 243 -11.46 11.52 12.41
CA TRP A 243 -11.93 11.30 13.78
C TRP A 243 -11.57 9.88 14.21
N GLU A 244 -10.80 9.74 15.29
CA GLU A 244 -10.33 8.45 15.80
C GLU A 244 -11.18 8.01 16.99
N PHE A 245 -11.80 6.83 16.87
CA PHE A 245 -12.69 6.27 17.87
C PHE A 245 -12.23 4.90 18.34
N ASP A 246 -12.11 4.73 19.65
CA ASP A 246 -11.71 3.47 20.26
C ASP A 246 -12.84 2.84 21.06
N ARG A 247 -12.96 1.51 20.95
CA ARG A 247 -13.79 0.67 21.81
C ARG A 247 -12.97 -0.52 22.31
N PRO A 248 -12.68 -0.56 23.64
CA PRO A 248 -11.98 -1.69 24.22
C PRO A 248 -12.69 -3.03 23.94
N PRO A 249 -11.93 -4.13 23.81
CA PRO A 249 -10.50 -4.20 24.04
C PRO A 249 -9.62 -3.86 22.82
N GLN A 250 -10.16 -3.81 21.60
CA GLN A 250 -9.32 -3.89 20.38
C GLN A 250 -9.90 -3.21 19.12
N LEU A 251 -11.03 -2.51 19.19
CA LEU A 251 -11.62 -1.88 18.00
C LEU A 251 -11.21 -0.42 17.94
N SER A 252 -10.61 -0.01 16.82
CA SER A 252 -10.25 1.37 16.52
C SER A 252 -10.73 1.74 15.12
N PHE A 253 -11.39 2.88 14.99
CA PHE A 253 -11.95 3.37 13.73
C PHE A 253 -11.42 4.78 13.45
N GLU A 254 -10.79 4.96 12.29
CA GLU A 254 -10.47 6.28 11.74
C GLU A 254 -11.56 6.67 10.74
N MET A 255 -12.36 7.68 11.07
CA MET A 255 -13.48 8.15 10.27
C MET A 255 -13.10 9.44 9.53
N PHE A 256 -13.18 9.45 8.20
CA PHE A 256 -12.67 10.51 7.34
C PHE A 256 -13.78 11.27 6.62
N GLN A 257 -13.63 12.59 6.53
CA GLN A 257 -14.26 13.46 5.54
C GLN A 257 -13.24 14.00 4.53
N SER A 258 -11.95 13.87 4.83
CA SER A 258 -10.83 14.19 3.95
C SER A 258 -9.71 13.16 4.14
N ILE A 259 -9.27 12.53 3.06
CA ILE A 259 -8.27 11.44 3.10
C ILE A 259 -6.84 11.88 2.82
N ALA A 260 -6.68 13.13 2.38
CA ALA A 260 -5.37 13.71 2.10
C ALA A 260 -5.26 15.09 2.78
N MET A 261 -4.12 15.35 3.40
CA MET A 261 -3.85 16.64 4.00
C MET A 261 -3.35 17.61 2.93
N PRO A 262 -3.57 18.93 3.05
CA PRO A 262 -3.10 19.94 2.08
C PRO A 262 -1.60 19.86 1.72
N ARG A 263 -0.79 19.28 2.61
CA ARG A 263 0.66 19.10 2.44
C ARG A 263 1.07 17.81 1.72
N SER A 264 0.16 16.84 1.59
CA SER A 264 0.46 15.54 0.98
C SER A 264 0.59 15.69 -0.52
N ALA A 265 1.53 14.95 -1.13
CA ALA A 265 1.80 14.99 -2.58
C ALA A 265 0.52 14.84 -3.42
N HIS A 266 -0.37 13.93 -2.99
CA HIS A 266 -1.60 13.58 -3.72
C HIS A 266 -2.84 14.32 -3.22
N TYR A 267 -2.70 15.41 -2.45
CA TYR A 267 -3.84 16.19 -1.93
C TYR A 267 -4.81 16.64 -3.02
N ARG A 268 -4.27 17.20 -4.11
CA ARG A 268 -5.11 17.71 -5.21
C ARG A 268 -5.89 16.60 -5.89
N TYR A 269 -5.25 15.43 -6.06
CA TYR A 269 -5.84 14.25 -6.67
C TYR A 269 -7.03 13.75 -5.86
N TYR A 270 -6.86 13.66 -4.54
CA TYR A 270 -7.89 13.20 -3.60
C TYR A 270 -8.70 14.33 -2.96
N ARG A 271 -8.79 15.51 -3.60
CA ARG A 271 -9.59 16.64 -3.08
C ARG A 271 -11.08 16.29 -3.01
N ASN A 272 -11.56 15.50 -3.97
CA ASN A 272 -12.88 14.90 -3.94
C ASN A 272 -12.76 13.37 -4.11
N PRO A 273 -12.58 12.61 -3.02
CA PRO A 273 -12.43 11.16 -3.11
C PRO A 273 -13.68 10.46 -3.66
N TRP A 274 -14.86 11.08 -3.52
CA TRP A 274 -16.14 10.58 -4.01
C TRP A 274 -16.28 10.61 -5.53
N ALA A 275 -15.45 11.39 -6.24
CA ALA A 275 -15.55 11.59 -7.69
C ALA A 275 -15.34 10.30 -8.50
N ARG A 276 -14.74 9.28 -7.90
CA ARG A 276 -14.41 8.00 -8.54
C ARG A 276 -15.16 6.82 -7.92
N THR A 277 -16.10 7.10 -7.02
CA THR A 277 -16.84 6.06 -6.30
C THR A 277 -18.08 5.62 -7.07
N VAL A 278 -18.47 4.38 -6.84
CA VAL A 278 -19.73 3.79 -7.30
C VAL A 278 -20.48 3.21 -6.09
N PRO A 279 -21.83 3.25 -6.07
CA PRO A 279 -22.59 2.61 -5.01
C PRO A 279 -22.55 1.08 -5.15
N ASP A 280 -22.49 0.38 -4.02
CA ASP A 280 -22.58 -1.08 -3.96
C ASP A 280 -23.93 -1.57 -4.51
N ASP A 281 -25.01 -0.82 -4.22
CA ASP A 281 -26.35 -1.01 -4.74
C ASP A 281 -26.86 0.31 -5.38
N PRO A 282 -26.74 0.45 -6.72
CA PRO A 282 -27.20 1.64 -7.44
C PRO A 282 -28.70 1.91 -7.32
N GLN A 283 -29.52 0.86 -7.19
CA GLN A 283 -30.97 1.01 -7.07
C GLN A 283 -31.32 1.55 -5.69
N SER A 284 -30.79 0.94 -4.64
CA SER A 284 -30.98 1.43 -3.27
C SER A 284 -30.48 2.85 -3.11
N PHE A 285 -29.34 3.19 -3.71
CA PHE A 285 -28.82 4.57 -3.70
C PHE A 285 -29.80 5.55 -4.37
N ALA A 286 -30.35 5.19 -5.53
CA ALA A 286 -31.31 6.05 -6.24
C ALA A 286 -32.61 6.27 -5.45
N GLU A 287 -33.04 5.28 -4.67
CA GLU A 287 -34.24 5.33 -3.84
C GLU A 287 -34.03 6.15 -2.56
N HIS A 288 -32.89 5.98 -1.87
CA HIS A 288 -32.66 6.54 -0.54
C HIS A 288 -31.75 7.79 -0.54
N GLY A 289 -31.05 8.08 -1.64
CA GLY A 289 -30.12 9.20 -1.76
C GLY A 289 -28.80 9.02 -1.01
N CYS A 290 -28.53 7.83 -0.47
CA CYS A 290 -27.29 7.45 0.18
C CYS A 290 -27.03 5.95 0.00
N GLY A 291 -25.79 5.52 0.22
CA GLY A 291 -25.43 4.11 0.12
C GLY A 291 -24.04 3.81 0.63
N GLN A 292 -23.75 2.52 0.79
CA GLN A 292 -22.37 2.07 0.85
C GLN A 292 -21.75 2.23 -0.54
N MET A 293 -20.56 2.80 -0.57
CA MET A 293 -19.83 3.10 -1.80
C MET A 293 -18.53 2.31 -1.81
N HIS A 294 -18.00 2.09 -3.02
CA HIS A 294 -16.65 1.58 -3.22
C HIS A 294 -15.96 2.33 -4.36
N TRP A 295 -14.63 2.31 -4.32
CA TRP A 295 -13.82 2.57 -5.51
C TRP A 295 -13.76 1.30 -6.37
N PRO A 296 -13.77 1.42 -7.70
CA PRO A 296 -13.30 0.36 -8.59
C PRO A 296 -11.92 -0.15 -8.18
N ILE A 297 -11.57 -1.39 -8.53
CA ILE A 297 -10.32 -2.01 -8.06
C ILE A 297 -9.08 -1.22 -8.50
N GLU A 298 -9.12 -0.58 -9.66
CA GLU A 298 -8.08 0.31 -10.17
C GLU A 298 -7.83 1.50 -9.23
N ASP A 299 -8.89 2.16 -8.76
CA ASP A 299 -8.78 3.28 -7.83
C ASP A 299 -8.37 2.84 -6.42
N GLN A 300 -8.77 1.63 -6.00
CA GLN A 300 -8.26 1.03 -4.76
C GLN A 300 -6.74 0.77 -4.83
N TYR A 301 -6.24 0.32 -5.98
CA TYR A 301 -4.82 0.12 -6.25
C TYR A 301 -4.03 1.44 -6.28
N LEU A 302 -4.54 2.46 -6.97
CA LEU A 302 -3.94 3.80 -6.97
C LEU A 302 -3.86 4.39 -5.56
N PHE A 303 -4.90 4.17 -4.73
CA PHE A 303 -4.90 4.61 -3.35
C PHE A 303 -3.91 3.81 -2.48
N HIS A 304 -3.79 2.49 -2.69
CA HIS A 304 -2.77 1.66 -2.05
C HIS A 304 -1.36 2.21 -2.28
N LEU A 305 -1.01 2.52 -3.53
CA LEU A 305 0.30 3.06 -3.90
C LEU A 305 0.53 4.46 -3.31
N SER A 306 -0.47 5.34 -3.39
CA SER A 306 -0.41 6.68 -2.77
C SER A 306 -0.19 6.60 -1.25
N HIS A 307 -0.89 5.68 -0.58
CA HIS A 307 -0.75 5.48 0.86
C HIS A 307 0.61 4.89 1.23
N MET A 308 1.09 3.90 0.47
CA MET A 308 2.43 3.33 0.63
C MET A 308 3.50 4.41 0.42
N PHE A 309 3.36 5.23 -0.63
CA PHE A 309 4.28 6.31 -0.94
C PHE A 309 4.34 7.34 0.19
N LYS A 310 3.20 7.73 0.77
CA LYS A 310 3.16 8.63 1.94
C LYS A 310 4.01 8.08 3.09
N HIS A 311 3.92 6.79 3.41
CA HIS A 311 4.74 6.17 4.47
C HIS A 311 6.22 6.04 4.08
N TYR A 312 6.48 5.67 2.83
CA TYR A 312 7.83 5.59 2.27
C TYR A 312 8.56 6.95 2.31
N ASP A 313 7.85 8.00 1.94
CA ASP A 313 8.41 9.32 1.68
C ASP A 313 8.39 10.27 2.90
N GLU A 314 7.35 10.17 3.76
CA GLU A 314 7.16 11.02 4.94
C GLU A 314 7.31 10.27 6.29
N GLY A 315 7.15 8.94 6.31
CA GLY A 315 6.93 8.15 7.54
C GLY A 315 8.12 7.35 8.06
N GLY A 316 9.21 7.26 7.30
CA GLY A 316 10.42 6.52 7.63
C GLY A 316 10.46 5.12 7.04
N GLY A 317 9.46 4.77 6.23
CA GLY A 317 9.40 3.52 5.48
C GLY A 317 8.04 2.86 5.50
N CYS A 318 7.88 1.89 4.61
CA CYS A 318 6.72 1.01 4.54
C CYS A 318 7.21 -0.43 4.72
N GLY A 319 6.67 -1.15 5.71
CA GLY A 319 7.07 -2.54 5.96
C GLY A 319 6.64 -3.48 4.83
N ILE A 320 7.20 -4.69 4.82
CA ILE A 320 6.96 -5.73 3.79
C ILE A 320 5.47 -6.04 3.55
N ARG A 321 4.59 -5.80 4.54
CA ARG A 321 3.13 -5.94 4.41
C ARG A 321 2.56 -5.17 3.21
N PHE A 322 3.10 -4.00 2.88
CA PHE A 322 2.66 -3.26 1.69
C PHE A 322 2.99 -3.99 0.39
N ALA A 323 4.14 -4.66 0.30
CA ALA A 323 4.45 -5.49 -0.87
C ALA A 323 3.61 -6.77 -0.94
N ILE A 324 3.13 -7.29 0.20
CA ILE A 324 2.15 -8.39 0.21
C ILE A 324 0.81 -7.89 -0.35
N ASP A 325 0.34 -6.74 0.13
CA ASP A 325 -0.87 -6.08 -0.36
C ASP A 325 -0.78 -5.81 -1.87
N GLU A 326 0.36 -5.30 -2.35
CA GLU A 326 0.66 -5.14 -3.77
C GLU A 326 0.51 -6.46 -4.52
N TYR A 327 1.18 -7.52 -4.06
CA TYR A 327 1.11 -8.83 -4.71
C TYR A 327 -0.33 -9.34 -4.82
N VAL A 328 -1.12 -9.16 -3.77
CA VAL A 328 -2.54 -9.53 -3.72
C VAL A 328 -3.36 -8.72 -4.73
N PHE A 329 -3.13 -7.41 -4.87
CA PHE A 329 -3.75 -6.60 -5.92
C PHE A 329 -3.41 -7.12 -7.31
N LEU A 330 -2.14 -7.40 -7.59
CA LEU A 330 -1.70 -7.93 -8.89
C LEU A 330 -2.37 -9.27 -9.23
N GLN A 331 -2.67 -10.11 -8.23
CA GLN A 331 -3.41 -11.35 -8.46
C GLN A 331 -4.90 -11.11 -8.75
N ALA A 332 -5.50 -10.08 -8.16
CA ALA A 332 -6.92 -9.73 -8.33
C ALA A 332 -7.19 -8.92 -9.62
N MET A 333 -6.22 -8.14 -10.09
CA MET A 333 -6.34 -7.18 -11.19
C MET A 333 -6.00 -7.78 -12.58
N ARG A 334 -6.50 -8.99 -12.87
CA ARG A 334 -6.22 -9.67 -14.15
C ARG A 334 -6.83 -8.96 -15.35
N ASP A 335 -8.03 -8.43 -15.18
CA ASP A 335 -8.82 -7.76 -16.24
C ASP A 335 -8.92 -6.25 -16.00
N ALA A 336 -8.00 -5.67 -15.22
CA ALA A 336 -8.00 -4.26 -14.87
C ALA A 336 -7.60 -3.37 -16.07
N ASP A 337 -8.10 -2.13 -16.08
CA ASP A 337 -7.70 -1.14 -17.09
C ASP A 337 -6.31 -0.55 -16.77
N TRP A 338 -5.26 -1.22 -17.24
CA TRP A 338 -3.87 -0.79 -17.06
C TRP A 338 -3.52 0.50 -17.80
N GLN A 339 -4.27 0.87 -18.85
CA GLN A 339 -4.10 2.14 -19.55
C GLN A 339 -4.61 3.29 -18.67
N TYR A 340 -5.78 3.13 -18.05
CA TYR A 340 -6.29 4.06 -17.06
C TYR A 340 -5.32 4.20 -15.88
N ILE A 341 -4.90 3.08 -15.28
CA ILE A 341 -3.94 3.08 -14.16
C ILE A 341 -2.67 3.84 -14.55
N GLY A 342 -2.09 3.56 -15.71
CA GLY A 342 -0.88 4.24 -16.19
C GLY A 342 -1.05 5.76 -16.28
N THR A 343 -2.18 6.22 -16.85
CA THR A 343 -2.51 7.64 -16.99
C THR A 343 -2.65 8.33 -15.63
N GLU A 344 -3.31 7.67 -14.68
CA GLU A 344 -3.49 8.22 -13.33
C GLU A 344 -2.18 8.21 -12.52
N LEU A 345 -1.34 7.18 -12.66
CA LEU A 345 -0.01 7.13 -12.03
C LEU A 345 0.90 8.26 -12.53
N GLU A 346 0.86 8.58 -13.83
CA GLU A 346 1.59 9.73 -14.38
C GLU A 346 1.11 11.04 -13.77
N THR A 347 -0.21 11.20 -13.64
CA THR A 347 -0.85 12.36 -13.00
C THR A 347 -0.45 12.51 -11.53
N MET A 348 -0.30 11.38 -10.83
CA MET A 348 0.13 11.33 -9.43
C MET A 348 1.65 11.37 -9.24
N HIS A 349 2.43 11.28 -10.33
CA HIS A 349 3.88 11.11 -10.33
C HIS A 349 4.36 9.87 -9.55
N LEU A 350 3.63 8.76 -9.68
CA LEU A 350 3.91 7.48 -9.00
C LEU A 350 4.40 6.37 -9.92
N THR A 351 4.55 6.59 -11.23
CA THR A 351 4.91 5.55 -12.21
C THR A 351 6.18 4.77 -11.85
N ASP A 352 7.26 5.44 -11.47
CA ASP A 352 8.51 4.76 -11.10
C ASP A 352 8.41 4.04 -9.75
N PHE A 353 7.64 4.61 -8.83
CA PHE A 353 7.41 4.00 -7.52
C PHE A 353 6.59 2.72 -7.66
N GLU A 354 5.49 2.76 -8.42
CA GLU A 354 4.69 1.59 -8.78
C GLU A 354 5.56 0.50 -9.41
N ARG A 355 6.36 0.86 -10.42
CA ARG A 355 7.19 -0.13 -11.13
C ARG A 355 8.13 -0.87 -10.18
N ARG A 356 8.74 -0.14 -9.25
CA ARG A 356 9.64 -0.73 -8.24
C ARG A 356 8.88 -1.60 -7.24
N VAL A 357 7.74 -1.14 -6.74
CA VAL A 357 6.92 -1.87 -5.77
C VAL A 357 6.38 -3.16 -6.37
N ARG A 358 5.79 -3.09 -7.56
CA ARG A 358 5.31 -4.26 -8.33
C ARG A 358 6.42 -5.28 -8.59
N ARG A 359 7.60 -4.85 -9.07
CA ARG A 359 8.75 -5.74 -9.31
C ARG A 359 9.16 -6.47 -8.03
N VAL A 360 9.36 -5.74 -6.93
CA VAL A 360 9.77 -6.34 -5.66
C VAL A 360 8.69 -7.26 -5.08
N ALA A 361 7.41 -6.93 -5.22
CA ALA A 361 6.32 -7.82 -4.81
C ALA A 361 6.34 -9.14 -5.59
N LEU A 362 6.52 -9.09 -6.92
CA LEU A 362 6.61 -10.28 -7.76
C LEU A 362 7.86 -11.12 -7.46
N ILE A 363 9.01 -10.48 -7.18
CA ILE A 363 10.24 -11.18 -6.75
C ILE A 363 10.02 -11.85 -5.38
N ALA A 364 9.53 -11.10 -4.40
CA ALA A 364 9.42 -11.53 -3.02
C ALA A 364 8.39 -12.65 -2.83
N PHE A 365 7.30 -12.64 -3.59
CA PHE A 365 6.19 -13.59 -3.40
C PHE A 365 5.91 -14.46 -4.62
N GLY A 366 6.72 -14.38 -5.68
CA GLY A 366 6.61 -15.20 -6.89
C GLY A 366 7.16 -16.62 -6.72
N GLY A 367 7.43 -17.26 -7.86
CA GLY A 367 7.76 -18.69 -7.93
C GLY A 367 9.03 -19.13 -7.21
N GLU A 368 10.12 -18.38 -7.36
CA GLU A 368 11.37 -18.71 -6.67
C GLU A 368 11.23 -18.61 -5.16
N SER A 369 10.39 -17.69 -4.66
CA SER A 369 10.04 -17.62 -3.25
C SER A 369 9.19 -18.82 -2.84
N LEU A 370 8.18 -19.20 -3.62
CA LEU A 370 7.36 -20.39 -3.37
C LEU A 370 8.20 -21.68 -3.30
N ARG A 371 9.22 -21.81 -4.15
CA ARG A 371 10.15 -22.96 -4.16
C ARG A 371 11.29 -22.87 -3.14
N ASN A 372 11.35 -21.79 -2.34
CA ASN A 372 12.44 -21.53 -1.39
C ASN A 372 13.84 -21.45 -2.05
N GLU A 373 13.91 -20.90 -3.27
CA GLU A 373 15.14 -20.76 -4.07
C GLU A 373 15.69 -19.32 -4.07
N LEU A 374 14.91 -18.36 -3.56
CA LEU A 374 15.24 -16.94 -3.58
C LEU A 374 16.43 -16.62 -2.65
N THR A 375 17.46 -15.93 -3.18
CA THR A 375 18.62 -15.46 -2.40
C THR A 375 19.00 -14.04 -2.81
N MET A 376 19.57 -13.25 -1.89
CA MET A 376 20.03 -11.89 -2.18
C MET A 376 21.03 -11.85 -3.35
N ASN A 377 21.94 -12.83 -3.41
CA ASN A 377 22.93 -12.93 -4.49
C ASN A 377 22.26 -13.13 -5.87
N ARG A 378 21.24 -14.00 -5.95
CA ARG A 378 20.49 -14.20 -7.21
C ARG A 378 19.75 -12.93 -7.63
N ILE A 379 19.14 -12.21 -6.68
CA ILE A 379 18.43 -10.96 -6.96
C ILE A 379 19.42 -9.91 -7.51
N ALA A 380 20.54 -9.69 -6.82
CA ALA A 380 21.57 -8.74 -7.24
C ALA A 380 22.16 -9.05 -8.61
N GLN A 381 22.33 -10.34 -8.95
CA GLN A 381 22.87 -10.78 -10.24
C GLN A 381 21.85 -10.80 -11.38
N GLY A 382 20.61 -10.34 -11.17
CA GLY A 382 19.56 -10.38 -12.18
C GLY A 382 19.12 -11.78 -12.58
N LYS A 383 19.30 -12.76 -11.69
CA LYS A 383 18.95 -14.17 -11.94
C LYS A 383 17.54 -14.53 -11.53
N VAL A 384 16.77 -13.57 -11.02
CA VAL A 384 15.37 -13.73 -10.63
C VAL A 384 14.51 -12.90 -11.57
N THR A 385 13.44 -13.49 -12.10
CA THR A 385 12.50 -12.76 -12.96
C THR A 385 11.27 -12.35 -12.16
N ALA A 386 10.88 -11.09 -12.27
CA ALA A 386 9.66 -10.56 -11.67
C ALA A 386 8.42 -10.97 -12.50
N THR A 387 8.01 -12.24 -12.39
CA THR A 387 6.85 -12.77 -13.14
C THR A 387 5.73 -13.20 -12.20
N ALA A 388 4.50 -12.89 -12.61
CA ALA A 388 3.31 -13.41 -11.94
C ALA A 388 3.11 -14.89 -12.33
N GLU A 389 3.29 -15.82 -11.40
CA GLU A 389 2.87 -17.20 -11.62
C GLU A 389 1.35 -17.28 -11.65
N ARG A 390 0.79 -18.02 -12.62
CA ARG A 390 -0.64 -18.27 -12.70
C ARG A 390 -1.05 -19.13 -11.50
N GLY A 391 -1.69 -18.54 -10.49
CA GLY A 391 -2.28 -19.30 -9.41
C GLY A 391 -3.28 -20.34 -9.93
N VAL A 392 -3.14 -21.58 -9.49
CA VAL A 392 -4.16 -22.63 -9.62
C VAL A 392 -5.43 -22.10 -8.97
N ALA A 393 -6.53 -22.07 -9.72
CA ALA A 393 -7.81 -21.57 -9.24
C ALA A 393 -8.22 -22.32 -7.96
N GLY A 394 -8.09 -21.65 -6.81
CA GLY A 394 -8.73 -22.06 -5.58
C GLY A 394 -10.23 -22.11 -5.81
N ASN A 395 -10.80 -23.30 -5.66
CA ASN A 395 -12.22 -23.58 -5.82
C ASN A 395 -13.01 -22.68 -4.84
N LYS A 396 -13.50 -21.52 -5.33
CA LYS A 396 -14.44 -20.68 -4.59
C LYS A 396 -15.75 -21.46 -4.45
N GLY A 397 -15.87 -22.22 -3.36
CA GLY A 397 -17.15 -22.74 -2.90
C GLY A 397 -18.06 -21.55 -2.59
N GLY A 398 -18.92 -21.21 -3.53
CA GLY A 398 -19.93 -20.18 -3.35
C GLY A 398 -20.87 -20.55 -2.20
N VAL A 399 -20.93 -19.68 -1.20
CA VAL A 399 -22.08 -19.60 -0.30
C VAL A 399 -23.20 -18.94 -1.11
N ALA A 400 -23.87 -19.73 -1.95
CA ALA A 400 -25.10 -19.34 -2.62
C ALA A 400 -26.28 -19.62 -1.67
N GLY A 401 -27.10 -18.58 -1.48
CA GLY A 401 -28.32 -18.61 -0.68
C GLY A 401 -29.23 -19.78 -1.05
N ARG A 402 -29.74 -20.43 0.00
CA ARG A 402 -30.60 -21.60 -0.09
C ARG A 402 -32.04 -21.15 -0.36
N GLU A 403 -32.42 -21.03 -1.63
CA GLU A 403 -33.83 -20.98 -2.01
C GLU A 403 -34.38 -22.38 -2.30
N ARG A 404 -35.54 -22.66 -1.73
CA ARG A 404 -36.30 -23.91 -1.87
C ARG A 404 -37.16 -23.83 -3.14
N GLY A 405 -37.10 -24.86 -3.98
CA GLY A 405 -38.05 -25.08 -5.06
C GLY A 405 -38.05 -26.54 -5.51
N ALA A 406 -39.17 -27.23 -5.32
CA ALA A 406 -39.43 -28.60 -5.74
C ALA A 406 -39.71 -28.69 -7.25
N GLY A 407 -39.35 -29.81 -7.89
CA GLY A 407 -39.76 -30.13 -9.27
C GLY A 407 -39.08 -31.39 -9.81
N GLU A 408 -39.89 -32.31 -10.36
CA GLU A 408 -39.60 -33.71 -10.66
C GLU A 408 -38.77 -34.00 -11.94
N MET A 409 -38.07 -35.16 -11.90
CA MET A 409 -37.94 -36.23 -12.90
C MET A 409 -37.56 -35.95 -14.37
N GLY A 410 -36.52 -36.64 -14.87
CA GLY A 410 -36.42 -37.01 -16.29
C GLY A 410 -35.04 -37.40 -16.84
N GLY A 411 -34.72 -38.69 -16.78
CA GLY A 411 -34.06 -39.52 -17.82
C GLY A 411 -32.93 -39.03 -18.76
N SER A 412 -31.85 -39.83 -18.72
CA SER A 412 -31.14 -40.42 -19.88
C SER A 412 -29.97 -39.69 -20.56
N GLU A 413 -28.95 -40.53 -20.81
CA GLU A 413 -27.97 -40.55 -21.90
C GLU A 413 -26.61 -39.83 -21.79
N THR A 414 -25.62 -40.70 -21.60
CA THR A 414 -24.21 -40.55 -21.94
C THR A 414 -23.99 -40.15 -23.40
N ARG A 415 -23.11 -39.18 -23.64
CA ARG A 415 -22.27 -39.10 -24.85
C ARG A 415 -20.99 -38.33 -24.56
N GLY A 416 -19.86 -39.01 -24.69
CA GLY A 416 -18.56 -38.38 -24.70
C GLY A 416 -18.37 -37.54 -25.95
N ALA A 417 -17.74 -36.38 -25.78
CA ALA A 417 -17.15 -35.62 -26.87
C ALA A 417 -15.82 -35.06 -26.38
N SER A 418 -14.75 -35.68 -26.86
CA SER A 418 -13.42 -35.11 -26.95
C SER A 418 -13.51 -33.78 -27.72
N GLY A 419 -13.23 -32.67 -27.04
CA GLY A 419 -13.13 -31.33 -27.64
C GLY A 419 -11.77 -30.76 -27.31
N THR A 420 -10.93 -30.69 -28.33
CA THR A 420 -9.58 -30.12 -28.38
C THR A 420 -9.47 -28.74 -27.75
N SER A 421 -8.38 -28.54 -27.02
CA SER A 421 -7.87 -27.25 -26.56
C SER A 421 -7.78 -26.26 -27.73
N ALA A 422 -8.68 -25.27 -27.74
CA ALA A 422 -8.50 -24.07 -28.53
C ALA A 422 -7.77 -23.06 -27.65
N ASP A 423 -6.47 -22.95 -27.90
CA ASP A 423 -5.60 -21.92 -27.36
C ASP A 423 -6.15 -20.53 -27.74
N ILE A 424 -6.69 -19.82 -26.75
CA ILE A 424 -6.88 -18.37 -26.85
C ILE A 424 -5.58 -17.75 -26.32
N ALA A 425 -4.66 -17.52 -27.25
CA ALA A 425 -3.53 -16.64 -27.04
C ALA A 425 -4.06 -15.21 -26.85
N ALA A 426 -3.92 -14.67 -25.65
CA ALA A 426 -4.00 -13.25 -25.40
C ALA A 426 -2.57 -12.77 -25.14
N ASP A 427 -2.20 -11.72 -25.87
CA ASP A 427 -0.86 -11.16 -26.00
C ASP A 427 -0.20 -10.85 -24.64
N THR A 428 0.66 -11.74 -24.19
CA THR A 428 1.85 -11.33 -23.44
C THR A 428 2.79 -10.68 -24.43
N GLU A 429 2.76 -9.34 -24.51
CA GLU A 429 3.98 -8.63 -24.89
C GLU A 429 5.04 -8.96 -23.84
N ALA A 430 5.83 -9.99 -24.14
CA ALA A 430 7.14 -10.19 -23.56
C ALA A 430 7.96 -8.95 -23.94
N THR A 431 8.02 -7.96 -23.05
CA THR A 431 8.99 -6.88 -23.19
C THR A 431 10.35 -7.42 -22.77
N SER A 432 11.17 -7.65 -23.78
CA SER A 432 12.58 -8.03 -23.72
C SER A 432 13.36 -7.26 -22.63
N ASP A 433 14.19 -7.97 -21.88
CA ASP A 433 15.21 -7.48 -20.92
C ASP A 433 14.74 -6.70 -19.66
N ASN A 434 13.44 -6.37 -19.51
CA ASN A 434 12.96 -5.48 -18.43
C ASN A 434 12.43 -6.17 -17.15
N ASP A 435 12.40 -7.51 -17.10
CA ASP A 435 11.84 -8.26 -15.97
C ASP A 435 12.90 -8.92 -15.06
N ALA A 436 14.18 -8.87 -15.45
CA ALA A 436 15.27 -9.34 -14.62
C ALA A 436 15.42 -8.45 -13.39
N SER A 437 15.62 -9.06 -12.23
CA SER A 437 15.87 -8.34 -10.96
C SER A 437 17.13 -7.49 -11.05
N SER A 438 17.23 -6.49 -10.17
CA SER A 438 18.43 -5.64 -10.09
C SER A 438 18.95 -5.52 -8.66
N PRO A 439 20.17 -5.00 -8.46
CA PRO A 439 20.67 -4.64 -7.13
C PRO A 439 19.74 -3.67 -6.39
N GLU A 440 19.09 -2.74 -7.10
CA GLU A 440 18.12 -1.82 -6.48
C GLU A 440 16.87 -2.53 -5.95
N ASP A 441 16.42 -3.59 -6.63
CA ASP A 441 15.30 -4.42 -6.15
C ASP A 441 15.70 -5.17 -4.86
N MET A 442 16.95 -5.67 -4.79
CA MET A 442 17.50 -6.30 -3.59
C MET A 442 17.53 -5.32 -2.43
N ASP A 443 18.07 -4.11 -2.65
CA ASP A 443 18.16 -3.06 -1.64
C ASP A 443 16.77 -2.66 -1.12
N PHE A 444 15.82 -2.51 -2.04
CA PHE A 444 14.45 -2.15 -1.67
C PHE A 444 13.75 -3.27 -0.92
N LEU A 445 13.89 -4.53 -1.34
CA LEU A 445 13.35 -5.68 -0.61
C LEU A 445 13.94 -5.78 0.80
N TYR A 446 15.27 -5.68 0.94
CA TYR A 446 15.91 -5.70 2.26
C TYR A 446 15.42 -4.55 3.14
N PHE A 447 15.21 -3.37 2.55
CA PHE A 447 14.61 -2.24 3.25
C PHE A 447 13.20 -2.55 3.76
N LEU A 448 12.30 -3.08 2.91
CA LEU A 448 10.93 -3.43 3.29
C LEU A 448 10.90 -4.49 4.41
N LEU A 449 11.81 -5.46 4.38
CA LEU A 449 11.93 -6.50 5.40
C LEU A 449 12.35 -5.94 6.77
N THR A 450 13.18 -4.89 6.79
CA THR A 450 13.86 -4.42 7.99
C THR A 450 13.32 -3.12 8.57
N CYS A 451 12.53 -2.34 7.84
CA CYS A 451 12.03 -1.05 8.32
C CYS A 451 10.86 -1.19 9.32
N GLY A 452 10.10 -2.30 9.28
CA GLY A 452 8.90 -2.49 10.10
C GLY A 452 7.73 -1.60 9.68
N ILE A 453 6.57 -1.74 10.34
CA ILE A 453 5.33 -1.07 9.88
C ILE A 453 5.32 0.43 10.09
N TYR A 454 5.96 0.90 11.17
CA TYR A 454 5.99 2.32 11.54
C TYR A 454 7.23 3.06 11.00
N GLY A 455 7.96 2.43 10.08
CA GLY A 455 9.18 2.96 9.50
C GLY A 455 10.39 2.95 10.44
N ASN A 456 11.54 3.30 9.88
CA ASN A 456 12.82 3.41 10.59
C ASN A 456 13.26 4.89 10.64
N VAL A 457 13.47 5.42 11.85
CA VAL A 457 13.91 6.81 12.08
C VAL A 457 15.25 7.11 11.40
N GLU A 458 16.19 6.18 11.40
CA GLU A 458 17.49 6.35 10.71
C GLU A 458 17.29 6.51 9.20
N PHE A 459 16.36 5.74 8.63
CA PHE A 459 16.03 5.84 7.22
C PHE A 459 15.31 7.14 6.89
N GLN A 460 14.35 7.58 7.72
CA GLN A 460 13.67 8.87 7.54
C GLN A 460 14.71 10.00 7.45
N ILE A 461 15.68 10.01 8.36
CA ILE A 461 16.75 11.02 8.37
C ILE A 461 17.60 10.92 7.10
N ALA A 462 18.02 9.71 6.69
CA ALA A 462 18.82 9.52 5.48
C ALA A 462 18.07 9.95 4.21
N HIS A 463 16.77 9.65 4.10
CA HIS A 463 15.90 10.06 3.01
C HIS A 463 15.71 11.59 2.96
N ASP A 464 15.40 12.21 4.09
CA ASP A 464 15.25 13.66 4.21
C ASP A 464 16.54 14.41 3.85
N LEU A 465 17.70 13.86 4.23
CA LEU A 465 19.01 14.39 3.87
C LEU A 465 19.28 14.27 2.35
N ARG A 466 18.99 13.12 1.73
CA ARG A 466 19.13 12.93 0.28
C ARG A 466 18.26 13.89 -0.51
N LYS A 467 17.00 14.09 -0.11
CA LYS A 467 16.12 15.12 -0.70
C LYS A 467 16.70 16.53 -0.59
N ALA A 468 17.27 16.86 0.57
CA ALA A 468 17.90 18.15 0.78
C ALA A 468 19.13 18.36 -0.12
N GLN A 469 19.88 17.30 -0.43
CA GLN A 469 21.04 17.31 -1.33
C GLN A 469 20.65 17.37 -2.82
N ALA A 470 19.66 16.56 -3.24
CA ALA A 470 19.16 16.52 -4.62
C ALA A 470 18.52 17.84 -5.09
N SER A 471 18.14 18.71 -4.15
CA SER A 471 17.65 20.07 -4.44
C SER A 471 18.75 21.06 -4.86
N GLY A 472 20.00 20.61 -5.06
CA GLY A 472 21.05 21.32 -5.81
C GLY A 472 21.72 22.49 -5.08
N CYS A 473 22.24 22.29 -3.85
CA CYS A 473 23.04 23.32 -3.18
C CYS A 473 24.20 22.71 -2.37
N GLU A 474 25.43 23.15 -2.63
CA GLU A 474 26.68 22.56 -2.10
C GLU A 474 26.97 22.82 -0.60
N ASP A 475 26.12 23.53 0.15
CA ASP A 475 26.37 23.81 1.57
C ASP A 475 25.34 23.17 2.53
N GLY A 476 25.74 22.03 3.12
CA GLY A 476 25.31 21.60 4.47
C GLY A 476 23.87 21.09 4.63
N GLY A 477 23.53 19.94 4.03
CA GLY A 477 22.22 19.29 4.16
C GLY A 477 21.74 19.06 5.61
N SER A 478 22.65 18.77 6.54
CA SER A 478 22.34 18.58 7.97
C SER A 478 21.96 19.88 8.69
N LEU A 479 22.60 21.01 8.35
CA LEU A 479 22.35 22.32 8.94
C LEU A 479 20.99 22.88 8.49
N ARG A 480 20.63 22.68 7.22
CA ARG A 480 19.31 23.05 6.68
C ARG A 480 18.20 22.15 7.20
N TYR A 481 18.43 20.84 7.32
CA TYR A 481 17.49 19.91 7.98
C TYR A 481 17.17 20.42 9.39
N LEU A 482 18.20 20.71 10.20
CA LEU A 482 18.02 21.22 11.55
C LEU A 482 17.29 22.58 11.57
N ARG A 483 17.63 23.49 10.63
CA ARG A 483 16.95 24.79 10.50
C ARG A 483 15.48 24.65 10.10
N ARG A 484 15.12 23.76 9.17
CA ARG A 484 13.72 23.52 8.75
C ARG A 484 12.93 22.78 9.82
N ARG A 485 13.60 21.90 10.58
CA ARG A 485 13.04 21.19 11.73
C ARG A 485 12.73 22.14 12.88
N LEU A 486 13.64 23.06 13.21
CA LEU A 486 13.48 24.04 14.27
C LEU A 486 12.59 25.22 13.86
N PHE A 487 12.70 25.68 12.62
CA PHE A 487 12.01 26.86 12.07
C PHE A 487 11.22 26.51 10.79
N PRO A 488 10.12 25.74 10.91
CA PRO A 488 9.22 25.49 9.79
C PRO A 488 8.55 26.79 9.30
N PRO A 489 8.25 26.90 7.99
CA PRO A 489 7.55 28.07 7.45
C PRO A 489 6.14 28.22 8.07
N TYR A 490 5.63 29.46 8.13
CA TYR A 490 4.35 29.77 8.80
C TYR A 490 3.17 28.95 8.28
N ALA A 491 3.08 28.72 6.97
CA ALA A 491 2.06 27.86 6.37
C ALA A 491 2.11 26.42 6.90
N LEU A 492 3.31 25.89 7.18
CA LEU A 492 3.50 24.55 7.76
C LEU A 492 3.17 24.51 9.25
N LEU A 493 3.34 25.64 9.95
CA LEU A 493 2.95 25.75 11.35
C LEU A 493 1.43 25.80 11.50
N ILE A 494 0.72 26.54 10.66
CA ILE A 494 -0.75 26.60 10.70
C ILE A 494 -1.38 25.24 10.40
N SER A 495 -0.83 24.47 9.46
CA SER A 495 -1.38 23.15 9.11
C SER A 495 -1.27 22.11 10.23
N THR A 496 -0.31 22.28 11.14
CA THR A 496 -0.11 21.39 12.30
C THR A 496 -0.72 21.96 13.58
N TYR A 497 -0.77 23.29 13.69
CA TYR A 497 -1.28 24.04 14.82
C TYR A 497 -2.30 25.06 14.32
N PRO A 498 -3.55 24.64 14.02
CA PRO A 498 -4.56 25.53 13.43
C PRO A 498 -4.83 26.80 14.26
N TRP A 499 -4.68 26.74 15.58
CA TRP A 499 -4.81 27.89 16.49
C TRP A 499 -3.77 29.01 16.27
N LEU A 500 -2.72 28.74 15.47
CA LEU A 500 -1.70 29.69 15.05
C LEU A 500 -2.17 30.56 13.86
N GLU A 501 -3.27 30.19 13.20
CA GLU A 501 -3.86 30.96 12.11
C GLU A 501 -4.19 32.39 12.57
N GLY A 502 -3.82 33.37 11.75
CA GLY A 502 -3.95 34.80 12.08
C GLY A 502 -3.01 35.32 13.18
N LYS A 503 -2.09 34.51 13.72
CA LYS A 503 -1.18 34.90 14.82
C LYS A 503 0.30 34.68 14.46
N PRO A 504 0.84 35.38 13.44
CA PRO A 504 2.24 35.21 13.01
C PRO A 504 3.26 35.64 14.08
N TRP A 505 2.87 36.47 15.06
CA TRP A 505 3.71 36.87 16.18
C TRP A 505 4.04 35.73 17.16
N LEU A 506 3.32 34.59 17.09
CA LEU A 506 3.60 33.39 17.89
C LEU A 506 4.67 32.49 17.26
N VAL A 507 4.99 32.69 15.97
CA VAL A 507 5.99 31.90 15.22
C VAL A 507 7.37 31.86 15.89
N PRO A 508 7.93 32.96 16.45
CA PRO A 508 9.21 32.93 17.13
C PRO A 508 9.26 32.02 18.37
N PHE A 509 8.11 31.72 18.99
CA PHE A 509 8.02 30.87 20.17
C PHE A 509 7.77 29.39 19.83
N MET A 510 7.37 29.09 18.58
CA MET A 510 7.06 27.74 18.12
C MET A 510 8.23 26.74 18.19
N PRO A 511 9.50 27.11 18.00
CA PRO A 511 10.62 26.17 18.17
C PRO A 511 10.68 25.59 19.60
N ILE A 512 10.49 26.45 20.61
CA ILE A 512 10.51 26.06 22.03
C ILE A 512 9.25 25.25 22.36
N TYR A 513 8.08 25.72 21.92
CA TYR A 513 6.82 25.00 22.11
C TYR A 513 6.86 23.60 21.49
N ARG A 514 7.34 23.47 20.25
CA ARG A 514 7.46 22.18 19.54
C ARG A 514 8.51 21.26 20.13
N LEU A 515 9.60 21.81 20.68
CA LEU A 515 10.60 21.03 21.38
C LEU A 515 10.03 20.47 22.69
N VAL A 516 9.37 21.32 23.50
CA VAL A 516 8.75 20.92 24.78
C VAL A 516 7.61 19.92 24.53
N HIS A 517 6.71 20.22 23.60
CA HIS A 517 5.60 19.35 23.20
C HIS A 517 6.08 18.04 22.58
N GLY A 518 7.14 18.09 21.76
CA GLY A 518 7.76 16.91 21.17
C GLY A 518 8.45 16.03 22.21
N LEU A 519 9.06 16.62 23.25
CA LEU A 519 9.67 15.88 24.36
C LEU A 519 8.63 15.30 25.34
N THR A 520 7.41 15.81 25.38
CA THR A 520 6.34 15.21 26.19
C THR A 520 5.58 14.09 25.45
N HIS A 521 5.50 14.13 24.12
CA HIS A 521 4.73 13.16 23.32
C HIS A 521 5.58 12.15 22.54
N ASN A 522 6.82 12.48 22.16
CA ASN A 522 7.67 11.66 21.27
C ASN A 522 9.18 11.74 21.64
N SER A 523 9.48 11.75 22.94
CA SER A 523 10.84 11.92 23.48
C SER A 523 11.86 10.92 22.93
N GLY A 524 11.47 9.65 22.78
CA GLY A 524 12.35 8.59 22.27
C GLY A 524 12.82 8.85 20.83
N LYS A 525 11.92 9.28 19.95
CA LYS A 525 12.23 9.58 18.54
C LYS A 525 13.17 10.77 18.40
N ILE A 526 12.92 11.84 19.16
CA ILE A 526 13.74 13.06 19.15
C ILE A 526 15.15 12.80 19.70
N LEU A 527 15.26 12.01 20.78
CA LEU A 527 16.56 11.67 21.37
C LEU A 527 17.40 10.82 20.40
N THR A 528 16.78 9.88 19.69
CA THR A 528 17.43 9.06 18.66
C THR A 528 17.84 9.90 17.45
N GLU A 529 16.97 10.78 16.94
CA GLU A 529 17.30 11.75 15.88
C GLU A 529 18.53 12.61 16.25
N LEU A 530 18.57 13.15 17.47
CA LEU A 530 19.68 13.96 17.97
C LEU A 530 20.98 13.15 18.09
N LYS A 531 20.92 11.92 18.62
CA LYS A 531 22.09 11.05 18.72
C LYS A 531 22.68 10.76 17.34
N ILE A 532 21.86 10.41 16.35
CA ILE A 532 22.30 10.11 14.98
C ILE A 532 22.96 11.34 14.33
N LEU A 533 22.39 12.53 14.51
CA LEU A 533 22.94 13.78 13.96
C LEU A 533 24.24 14.22 14.65
N ILE A 534 24.40 13.93 15.95
CA ILE A 534 25.61 14.26 16.72
C ILE A 534 26.74 13.26 16.42
N HIS A 535 26.44 11.98 16.20
CA HIS A 535 27.45 10.94 15.92
C HIS A 535 27.98 10.94 14.48
N ARG A 536 27.32 11.64 13.55
CA ARG A 536 27.76 11.81 12.14
C ARG A 536 28.57 13.10 11.88
N ARG A 537 28.91 13.87 12.93
CA ARG A 537 29.92 14.93 12.88
C ARG A 537 31.24 14.36 13.36
#